data_AF-A0A956BXM1-F1
#
_entry.id   AF-A0A956BXM1-F1
#
_cell.length_a   1.000
_cell.length_b   1.000
_cell.length_c   1.000
_cell.angle_alpha   90.00
_cell.angle_beta   90.00
_cell.angle_gamma   90.00
#
_symmetry.space_group_name_H-M   'P 1'
#
loop_
_entity.id
_entity.type
_entity.pdbx_description
1 polymer ?
#
loop_
_entity_poly.entity_id
_entity_poly.type
_entity_poly.pdbx_seq_one_letter_code
_entity_poly.pdbx_strand_id
1 'polypeptide(L)'
;MRRWIPWSCLLFSLTVRADDGACDLGESDDPLEVARLVQRCGEVAVRRDLDPKASIADRYGALVAVRYLEAPESVLPSLVSYAVGRDPDLAEAAAQSLEAVVTHHAVGALDRGVDAHAEWGELEEALDHGLSDTTIRPDIRTMLRRVRGYL
;
A
#
# COMPACT_ATOMS: atom_id res chain seq x y z
N MET A 1 30.84 -49.06 16.59
CA MET A 1 30.92 -47.68 17.10
C MET A 1 30.49 -46.74 15.97
N ARG A 2 29.21 -46.30 15.94
CA ARG A 2 28.64 -45.40 14.92
C ARG A 2 28.52 -44.01 15.53
N ARG A 3 29.28 -43.04 15.01
CA ARG A 3 29.17 -41.62 15.40
C ARG A 3 28.07 -40.96 14.57
N TRP A 4 27.04 -40.48 15.25
CA TRP A 4 26.02 -39.57 14.71
C TRP A 4 26.60 -38.16 14.65
N ILE A 5 26.48 -37.49 13.51
CA ILE A 5 26.71 -36.04 13.36
C ILE A 5 25.31 -35.41 13.41
N PRO A 6 24.96 -34.63 14.44
CA PRO A 6 23.68 -33.94 14.43
C PRO A 6 23.74 -32.76 13.47
N TRP A 7 22.65 -32.59 12.75
CA TRP A 7 22.35 -31.49 11.86
C TRP A 7 22.75 -30.14 12.48
N SER A 8 23.70 -29.49 11.82
CA SER A 8 23.98 -28.09 12.03
C SER A 8 22.72 -27.31 11.65
N CYS A 9 22.08 -26.72 12.66
CA CYS A 9 21.18 -25.59 12.49
C CYS A 9 21.98 -24.47 11.82
N LEU A 10 21.92 -24.41 10.48
CA LEU A 10 22.20 -23.19 9.75
C LEU A 10 21.05 -22.23 10.08
N LEU A 11 21.16 -21.58 11.24
CA LEU A 11 20.53 -20.29 11.48
C LEU A 11 21.17 -19.34 10.47
N PHE A 12 20.55 -19.26 9.30
CA PHE A 12 20.80 -18.18 8.35
C PHE A 12 20.20 -16.93 9.01
N SER A 13 20.96 -16.33 9.93
CA SER A 13 20.76 -14.94 10.31
C SER A 13 21.02 -14.12 9.05
N LEU A 14 19.97 -13.92 8.25
CA LEU A 14 19.87 -12.78 7.34
C LEU A 14 19.82 -11.55 8.24
N THR A 15 20.99 -11.14 8.72
CA THR A 15 21.22 -9.74 9.03
C THR A 15 21.14 -9.03 7.69
N VAL A 16 19.94 -8.62 7.31
CA VAL A 16 19.76 -7.51 6.38
C VAL A 16 20.49 -6.37 7.06
N ARG A 17 21.71 -6.13 6.59
CA ARG A 17 22.43 -4.91 6.84
C ARG A 17 21.50 -3.85 6.30
N ALA A 18 20.88 -3.08 7.18
CA ALA A 18 20.24 -1.83 6.81
C ALA A 18 21.36 -1.00 6.18
N ASP A 19 21.45 -1.09 4.87
CA ASP A 19 22.19 -0.13 4.10
C ASP A 19 21.48 1.19 4.38
N ASP A 20 22.22 2.23 4.74
CA ASP A 20 21.71 3.60 4.77
C ASP A 20 21.38 4.10 3.34
N GLY A 21 21.24 3.18 2.38
CA GLY A 21 20.81 3.39 1.02
C GLY A 21 19.33 3.69 1.02
N ALA A 22 18.99 4.97 0.81
CA ALA A 22 17.66 5.37 0.42
C ALA A 22 17.20 4.46 -0.72
N CYS A 23 16.22 3.61 -0.43
CA CYS A 23 15.49 2.91 -1.46
C CYS A 23 14.65 3.96 -2.16
N ASP A 24 15.20 4.50 -3.24
CA ASP A 24 14.49 5.44 -4.09
C ASP A 24 13.36 4.68 -4.77
N LEU A 25 12.16 4.83 -4.23
CA LEU A 25 10.96 4.24 -4.82
C LEU A 25 10.67 4.82 -6.20
N GLY A 26 11.29 5.97 -6.54
CA GLY A 26 11.36 6.56 -7.86
C GLY A 26 10.01 6.91 -8.46
N GLU A 27 10.02 7.80 -9.45
CA GLU A 27 8.87 8.06 -10.31
C GLU A 27 8.84 7.02 -11.45
N SER A 28 8.81 5.72 -11.09
CA SER A 28 8.63 4.66 -12.08
C SER A 28 7.15 4.38 -12.25
N ASP A 29 6.61 4.67 -13.43
CA ASP A 29 5.24 4.31 -13.79
C ASP A 29 5.11 2.86 -14.30
N ASP A 30 6.22 2.13 -14.53
CA ASP A 30 6.18 0.73 -14.94
C ASP A 30 5.77 -0.18 -13.76
N PRO A 31 4.60 -0.85 -13.83
CA PRO A 31 4.11 -1.77 -12.79
C PRO A 31 5.11 -2.85 -12.37
N LEU A 32 5.85 -3.41 -13.34
CA LEU A 32 6.75 -4.52 -13.10
C LEU A 32 8.05 -4.06 -12.43
N GLU A 33 8.52 -2.87 -12.78
CA GLU A 33 9.68 -2.26 -12.13
C GLU A 33 9.36 -1.89 -10.69
N VAL A 34 8.19 -1.28 -10.44
CA VAL A 34 7.72 -0.97 -9.09
C VAL A 34 7.60 -2.22 -8.24
N ALA A 35 6.99 -3.29 -8.76
CA ALA A 35 6.85 -4.56 -8.03
C ALA A 35 8.23 -5.16 -7.66
N ARG A 36 9.18 -5.17 -8.60
CA ARG A 36 10.56 -5.62 -8.33
C ARG A 36 11.26 -4.73 -7.31
N LEU A 37 10.97 -3.44 -7.34
CA LEU A 37 11.58 -2.49 -6.44
C LEU A 37 11.04 -2.67 -5.01
N VAL A 38 9.73 -2.86 -4.83
CA VAL A 38 9.14 -3.25 -3.53
C VAL A 38 9.76 -4.55 -3.01
N GLN A 39 9.93 -5.56 -3.88
CA GLN A 39 10.56 -6.82 -3.48
C GLN A 39 12.02 -6.66 -3.02
N ARG A 40 12.77 -5.74 -3.62
CA ARG A 40 14.17 -5.45 -3.23
C ARG A 40 14.27 -4.57 -1.99
N CYS A 41 13.41 -3.56 -1.89
CA CYS A 41 13.43 -2.53 -0.85
C CYS A 41 12.73 -2.97 0.45
N GLY A 42 11.79 -3.91 0.33
CA GLY A 42 10.94 -4.36 1.42
C GLY A 42 9.83 -3.37 1.75
N GLU A 43 8.79 -3.87 2.42
CA GLU A 43 7.61 -3.08 2.77
C GLU A 43 7.89 -1.93 3.72
N VAL A 44 8.90 -2.08 4.59
CA VAL A 44 9.26 -1.07 5.59
C VAL A 44 9.66 0.24 4.92
N ALA A 45 10.33 0.18 3.77
CA ALA A 45 10.68 1.37 2.99
C ALA A 45 9.42 2.08 2.48
N VAL A 46 8.50 1.34 1.84
CA VAL A 46 7.22 1.88 1.35
C VAL A 46 6.44 2.55 2.48
N ARG A 47 6.31 1.89 3.63
CA ARG A 47 5.57 2.44 4.79
C ARG A 47 6.25 3.69 5.37
N ARG A 48 7.59 3.70 5.44
CA ARG A 48 8.35 4.87 5.89
C ARG A 48 8.14 6.05 4.96
N ASP A 49 8.13 5.80 3.66
CA ASP A 49 8.06 6.84 2.64
C ASP A 49 6.62 7.39 2.47
N LEU A 50 5.62 6.76 3.07
CA LEU A 50 4.28 7.34 3.28
C LEU A 50 4.22 8.37 4.44
N ASP A 51 5.30 8.56 5.22
CA ASP A 51 5.33 9.59 6.28
C ASP A 51 5.18 11.00 5.66
N PRO A 52 4.32 11.88 6.21
CA PRO A 52 4.17 13.24 5.71
C PRO A 52 5.46 14.09 5.68
N LYS A 53 6.50 13.68 6.40
CA LYS A 53 7.83 14.30 6.41
C LYS A 53 8.75 13.84 5.28
N ALA A 54 8.41 12.74 4.59
CA ALA A 54 9.14 12.30 3.41
C ALA A 54 8.98 13.31 2.26
N SER A 55 9.88 13.26 1.27
CA SER A 55 9.77 14.15 0.12
C SER A 55 8.49 13.86 -0.67
N ILE A 56 8.07 14.80 -1.53
CA ILE A 56 6.89 14.56 -2.39
C ILE A 56 7.14 13.36 -3.33
N ALA A 57 8.34 13.27 -3.90
CA ALA A 57 8.71 12.18 -4.80
C ALA A 57 8.68 10.81 -4.09
N ASP A 58 9.24 10.73 -2.87
CA ASP A 58 9.21 9.48 -2.09
C ASP A 58 7.78 9.06 -1.75
N ARG A 59 6.94 10.03 -1.37
CA ARG A 59 5.51 9.78 -1.08
C ARG A 59 4.77 9.30 -2.32
N TYR A 60 5.02 9.92 -3.47
CA TYR A 60 4.40 9.51 -4.72
C TYR A 60 4.80 8.06 -5.09
N GLY A 61 6.10 7.75 -5.08
CA GLY A 61 6.60 6.39 -5.33
C GLY A 61 6.01 5.38 -4.34
N ALA A 62 5.93 5.74 -3.06
CA ALA A 62 5.30 4.91 -2.04
C ALA A 62 3.81 4.66 -2.32
N LEU A 63 3.04 5.69 -2.68
CA LEU A 63 1.61 5.56 -3.02
C LEU A 63 1.39 4.63 -4.21
N VAL A 64 2.20 4.74 -5.26
CA VAL A 64 2.12 3.83 -6.42
C VAL A 64 2.49 2.40 -6.04
N ALA A 65 3.49 2.25 -5.16
CA ALA A 65 4.01 0.96 -4.70
C ALA A 65 3.08 0.18 -3.75
N VAL A 66 2.13 0.84 -3.07
CA VAL A 66 1.26 0.21 -2.07
C VAL A 66 0.58 -1.07 -2.56
N ARG A 67 0.12 -1.10 -3.82
CA ARG A 67 -0.59 -2.25 -4.38
C ARG A 67 0.23 -3.54 -4.50
N TYR A 68 1.56 -3.44 -4.33
CA TYR A 68 2.49 -4.58 -4.41
C TYR A 68 3.01 -5.03 -3.04
N LEU A 69 2.48 -4.46 -1.96
CA LEU A 69 2.71 -4.99 -0.61
C LEU A 69 2.07 -6.37 -0.47
N GLU A 70 2.58 -7.17 0.46
CA GLU A 70 1.99 -8.45 0.88
C GLU A 70 0.65 -8.22 1.60
N ALA A 71 0.58 -7.15 2.42
CA ALA A 71 -0.62 -6.73 3.16
C ALA A 71 -0.99 -5.26 2.86
N PRO A 72 -1.42 -4.94 1.62
CA PRO A 72 -1.71 -3.57 1.20
C PRO A 72 -2.87 -2.94 1.98
N GLU A 73 -3.77 -3.74 2.54
CA GLU A 73 -4.90 -3.29 3.35
C GLU A 73 -4.47 -2.50 4.60
N SER A 74 -3.29 -2.80 5.13
CA SER A 74 -2.75 -2.17 6.34
C SER A 74 -2.38 -0.69 6.16
N VAL A 75 -2.41 -0.16 4.94
CA VAL A 75 -2.15 1.26 4.63
C VAL A 75 -3.33 1.99 4.00
N LEU A 76 -4.51 1.34 3.92
CA LEU A 76 -5.73 1.93 3.36
C LEU A 76 -6.12 3.28 4.00
N PRO A 77 -6.06 3.46 5.34
CA PRO A 77 -6.36 4.75 5.96
C PRO A 77 -5.41 5.88 5.49
N SER A 78 -4.14 5.56 5.28
CA SER A 78 -3.16 6.51 4.73
C SER A 78 -3.51 6.90 3.31
N LEU A 79 -3.92 5.95 2.46
CA LEU A 79 -4.36 6.24 1.10
C LEU A 79 -5.56 7.18 1.06
N VAL A 80 -6.55 6.98 1.94
CA VAL A 80 -7.70 7.89 2.03
C VAL A 80 -7.22 9.29 2.42
N SER A 81 -6.36 9.42 3.43
CA SER A 81 -5.80 10.71 3.87
C SER A 81 -5.11 11.47 2.73
N TYR A 82 -4.31 10.78 1.92
CA TYR A 82 -3.67 11.39 0.75
C TYR A 82 -4.67 11.73 -0.36
N ALA A 83 -5.64 10.86 -0.65
CA ALA A 83 -6.66 11.07 -1.67
C ALA A 83 -7.56 12.29 -1.39
N VAL A 84 -7.87 12.55 -0.11
CA VAL A 84 -8.63 13.75 0.31
C VAL A 84 -7.73 14.97 0.52
N GLY A 85 -6.42 14.80 0.36
CA GLY A 85 -5.43 15.85 0.53
C GLY A 85 -5.50 16.95 -0.52
N ARG A 86 -4.72 18.02 -0.29
CA ARG A 86 -4.68 19.19 -1.18
C ARG A 86 -3.69 19.08 -2.33
N ASP A 87 -2.72 18.18 -2.22
CA ASP A 87 -1.72 17.97 -3.26
C ASP A 87 -2.35 17.16 -4.40
N PRO A 88 -2.47 17.72 -5.62
CA PRO A 88 -3.24 17.09 -6.69
C PRO A 88 -2.61 15.80 -7.19
N ASP A 89 -1.27 15.71 -7.20
CA ASP A 89 -0.53 14.58 -7.75
C ASP A 89 -0.56 13.41 -6.76
N LEU A 90 -0.33 13.70 -5.47
CA LEU A 90 -0.44 12.69 -4.41
C LEU A 90 -1.89 12.21 -4.24
N ALA A 91 -2.88 13.11 -4.36
CA ALA A 91 -4.28 12.74 -4.22
C ALA A 91 -4.72 11.76 -5.33
N GLU A 92 -4.29 12.00 -6.56
CA GLU A 92 -4.60 11.13 -7.69
C GLU A 92 -3.91 9.77 -7.56
N ALA A 93 -2.61 9.74 -7.27
CA ALA A 93 -1.89 8.48 -7.05
C ALA A 93 -2.50 7.65 -5.91
N ALA A 94 -2.86 8.31 -4.81
CA ALA A 94 -3.49 7.65 -3.67
C ALA A 94 -4.87 7.07 -4.01
N ALA A 95 -5.72 7.83 -4.72
CA ALA A 95 -7.04 7.38 -5.13
C ALA A 95 -6.97 6.18 -6.09
N GLN A 96 -6.03 6.21 -7.05
CA GLN A 96 -5.83 5.10 -7.99
C GLN A 96 -5.33 3.84 -7.28
N SER A 97 -4.36 3.97 -6.37
CA SER A 97 -3.87 2.84 -5.58
C SER A 97 -4.94 2.30 -4.64
N LEU A 98 -5.75 3.17 -4.03
CA LEU A 98 -6.88 2.77 -3.19
C LEU A 98 -7.90 1.93 -3.97
N GLU A 99 -8.29 2.40 -5.16
CA GLU A 99 -9.19 1.64 -6.05
C GLU A 99 -8.60 0.29 -6.44
N ALA A 100 -7.30 0.24 -6.78
CA ALA A 100 -6.63 -1.01 -7.15
C ALA A 100 -6.63 -2.02 -6.01
N VAL A 101 -6.28 -1.60 -4.79
CA VAL A 101 -6.22 -2.49 -3.61
C VAL A 101 -7.60 -3.01 -3.26
N VAL A 102 -8.60 -2.13 -3.17
CA VAL A 102 -9.97 -2.53 -2.80
C VAL A 102 -10.59 -3.44 -3.86
N THR A 103 -10.40 -3.12 -5.14
CA THR A 103 -10.91 -3.97 -6.23
C THR A 103 -10.27 -5.36 -6.21
N HIS A 104 -8.94 -5.43 -6.02
CA HIS A 104 -8.24 -6.71 -5.96
C HIS A 104 -8.74 -7.58 -4.80
N HIS A 105 -8.91 -6.97 -3.62
CA HIS A 105 -9.41 -7.69 -2.46
C HIS A 105 -10.88 -8.11 -2.61
N ALA A 106 -11.75 -7.25 -3.16
CA ALA A 106 -13.15 -7.59 -3.43
C ALA A 106 -13.27 -8.79 -4.39
N VAL A 107 -12.47 -8.83 -5.46
CA VAL A 107 -12.40 -9.98 -6.37
C VAL A 107 -11.91 -11.24 -5.63
N GLY A 108 -10.85 -11.13 -4.84
CA GLY A 108 -10.33 -12.26 -4.06
C GLY A 108 -11.28 -12.76 -2.96
N ALA A 109 -12.16 -11.92 -2.43
CA ALA A 109 -13.21 -12.31 -1.49
C ALA A 109 -14.34 -13.09 -2.20
N LEU A 110 -14.76 -12.64 -3.38
CA LEU A 110 -15.73 -13.36 -4.22
C LEU A 110 -15.26 -14.77 -4.57
N ASP A 111 -13.98 -14.93 -4.95
CA ASP A 111 -13.41 -16.25 -5.28
C ASP A 111 -13.39 -17.20 -4.08
N ARG A 112 -13.25 -16.66 -2.86
CA ARG A 112 -13.26 -17.44 -1.61
C ARG A 112 -14.66 -17.67 -1.03
N GLY A 113 -15.69 -16.99 -1.57
CA GLY A 113 -17.05 -17.02 -1.04
C GLY A 113 -17.17 -16.40 0.36
N VAL A 114 -16.32 -15.42 0.67
CA VAL A 114 -16.28 -14.72 1.96
C VAL A 114 -16.85 -13.31 1.81
N ASP A 115 -17.56 -12.84 2.84
CA ASP A 115 -18.03 -11.46 2.91
C ASP A 115 -16.86 -10.52 3.22
N ALA A 116 -16.53 -9.64 2.26
CA ALA A 116 -15.43 -8.68 2.38
C ALA A 116 -15.71 -7.55 3.38
N HIS A 117 -16.99 -7.29 3.73
CA HIS A 117 -17.35 -6.13 4.54
C HIS A 117 -16.87 -6.20 5.99
N ALA A 118 -16.69 -7.41 6.54
CA ALA A 118 -16.42 -7.58 7.97
C ALA A 118 -15.04 -7.03 8.41
N GLU A 119 -14.12 -6.75 7.48
CA GLU A 119 -12.72 -6.44 7.77
C GLU A 119 -12.37 -4.94 7.63
N TRP A 120 -13.30 -4.10 7.16
CA TRP A 120 -12.96 -2.76 6.65
C TRP A 120 -13.67 -1.56 7.32
N GLY A 121 -14.22 -1.72 8.52
CA GLY A 121 -14.95 -0.64 9.20
C GLY A 121 -14.17 0.68 9.34
N GLU A 122 -12.86 0.64 9.60
CA GLU A 122 -12.02 1.85 9.67
C GLU A 122 -11.88 2.55 8.30
N LEU A 123 -11.87 1.78 7.22
CA LEU A 123 -11.82 2.33 5.86
C LEU A 123 -13.15 3.01 5.50
N GLU A 124 -14.28 2.39 5.86
CA GLU A 124 -15.60 2.99 5.63
C GLU A 124 -15.73 4.33 6.34
N GLU A 125 -15.34 4.41 7.62
CA GLU A 125 -15.38 5.65 8.39
C GLU A 125 -14.48 6.72 7.78
N ALA A 126 -13.26 6.35 7.36
CA ALA A 126 -12.35 7.28 6.69
C ALA A 126 -12.91 7.79 5.36
N LEU A 127 -13.55 6.92 4.56
CA LEU A 127 -14.17 7.29 3.30
C LEU A 127 -15.38 8.19 3.49
N ASP A 128 -16.26 7.88 4.45
CA ASP A 128 -17.44 8.68 4.73
C ASP A 128 -17.04 10.08 5.23
N HIS A 129 -16.02 10.15 6.10
CA HIS A 129 -15.43 11.42 6.51
C HIS A 129 -14.85 12.19 5.32
N GLY A 130 -14.05 11.53 4.49
CA GLY A 130 -13.47 12.12 3.29
C GLY A 130 -14.53 12.65 2.32
N LEU A 131 -15.52 11.83 1.97
CA LEU A 131 -16.59 12.19 1.03
C LEU A 131 -17.47 13.35 1.52
N SER A 132 -17.49 13.62 2.82
CA SER A 132 -18.16 14.80 3.39
C SER A 132 -17.42 16.11 3.10
N ASP A 133 -16.13 16.05 2.75
CA ASP A 133 -15.34 17.23 2.38
C ASP A 133 -15.73 17.72 0.98
N THR A 134 -16.36 18.90 0.97
CA THR A 134 -16.80 19.58 -0.26
C THR A 134 -15.65 20.11 -1.12
N THR A 135 -14.44 20.22 -0.58
CA THR A 135 -13.26 20.77 -1.27
C THR A 135 -12.52 19.74 -2.12
N ILE A 136 -12.81 18.45 -1.96
CA ILE A 136 -12.20 17.38 -2.78
C ILE A 136 -12.52 17.57 -4.26
N ARG A 137 -11.50 17.35 -5.10
CA ARG A 137 -11.61 17.33 -6.56
C ARG A 137 -12.76 16.39 -7.03
N PRO A 138 -13.64 16.81 -7.96
CA PRO A 138 -14.81 16.02 -8.35
C PRO A 138 -14.52 14.61 -8.90
N ASP A 139 -13.42 14.46 -9.65
CA ASP A 139 -12.93 13.20 -10.19
C ASP A 139 -12.48 12.24 -9.09
N ILE A 140 -11.66 12.72 -8.14
CA ILE A 140 -11.24 11.94 -6.97
C ILE A 140 -12.45 11.54 -6.12
N ARG A 141 -13.39 12.46 -5.88
CA ARG A 141 -14.65 12.14 -5.18
C ARG A 141 -15.43 11.03 -5.88
N THR A 142 -15.42 11.00 -7.21
CA THR A 142 -16.09 9.95 -7.99
C THR A 142 -15.39 8.60 -7.81
N MET A 143 -14.06 8.59 -7.79
CA MET A 143 -13.28 7.37 -7.50
C MET A 143 -13.55 6.86 -6.09
N LEU A 144 -13.50 7.73 -5.06
CA LEU A 144 -13.78 7.35 -3.67
C LEU A 144 -15.19 6.79 -3.48
N ARG A 145 -16.19 7.32 -4.21
CA ARG A 145 -17.56 6.75 -4.20
C ARG A 145 -17.61 5.36 -4.83
N ARG A 146 -16.83 5.10 -5.88
CA ARG A 146 -16.74 3.77 -6.48
C ARG A 146 -16.09 2.79 -5.52
N VAL A 147 -14.98 3.21 -4.88
CA VAL A 147 -14.33 2.44 -3.81
C VAL A 147 -15.33 2.09 -2.72
N ARG A 148 -16.10 3.07 -2.23
CA ARG A 148 -17.13 2.87 -1.21
C ARG A 148 -18.21 1.86 -1.60
N GLY A 149 -18.47 1.66 -2.89
CA GLY A 149 -19.44 0.68 -3.39
C GLY A 149 -18.90 -0.74 -3.53
N TYR A 150 -17.59 -0.95 -3.34
CA TYR A 150 -16.99 -2.29 -3.20
C TYR A 150 -16.90 -2.72 -1.73
N LEU A 151 -16.92 -1.75 -0.81
CA LEU A 151 -17.12 -1.96 0.63
C LEU A 151 -18.60 -1.95 0.96
#